data_AF-D7PDS9-F1
#
_entry.id   AF-D7PDS9-F1
#
_cell.length_a   1.000
_cell.length_b   1.000
_cell.length_c   1.000
_cell.angle_alpha   90.00
_cell.angle_beta   90.00
_cell.angle_gamma   90.00
#
_symmetry.space_group_name_H-M   'P 1'
#
loop_
_entity.id
_entity.type
_entity.pdbx_description
1 polymer ?
#
loop_
_entity_poly.entity_id
_entity_poly.type
_entity_poly.pdbx_seq_one_letter_code
_entity_poly.pdbx_strand_id
1 'polypeptide(L)'
;RRAGAAASTSVKPIFSRDMNEAKRRVRELYRAWYREVPTTVNLFQLDISVKQGRDKVREMFMKNAHVTDPRVVDLLVIKGKMELEETINVWKQRTHVM
;
A
#
# COMPACT_ATOMS: atom_id res chain seq x y z
N ARG A 1 18.00 -2.94 -43.31
CA ARG A 1 17.68 -3.96 -42.28
C ARG A 1 16.49 -3.42 -41.47
N ARG A 2 15.40 -4.19 -41.40
CA ARG A 2 14.10 -3.78 -40.82
C ARG A 2 14.24 -3.41 -39.34
N ALA A 3 13.66 -2.28 -38.94
CA ALA A 3 13.37 -1.98 -37.54
C ALA A 3 12.39 -3.03 -37.02
N GLY A 4 12.76 -3.75 -35.95
CA GLY A 4 11.86 -4.68 -35.29
C GLY A 4 10.70 -3.91 -34.69
N ALA A 5 9.48 -4.20 -35.15
CA ALA A 5 8.26 -3.72 -34.51
C ALA A 5 8.28 -4.18 -33.04
N ALA A 6 8.27 -3.24 -32.11
CA ALA A 6 8.11 -3.55 -30.70
C ALA A 6 6.76 -4.26 -30.53
N ALA A 7 6.80 -5.56 -30.27
CA ALA A 7 5.61 -6.33 -30.00
C ALA A 7 4.92 -5.72 -28.77
N SER A 8 3.71 -5.16 -28.94
CA SER A 8 2.89 -4.74 -27.81
C SER A 8 2.59 -5.97 -26.99
N THR A 9 3.33 -6.16 -25.89
CA THR A 9 3.11 -7.31 -25.01
C THR A 9 1.84 -6.98 -24.22
N SER A 10 0.70 -7.48 -24.71
CA SER A 10 -0.60 -7.32 -24.05
C SER A 10 -0.62 -8.17 -22.79
N VAL A 11 -0.15 -7.60 -21.67
CA VAL A 11 -0.18 -8.30 -20.39
C VAL A 11 -1.53 -8.09 -19.72
N LYS A 12 -2.11 -9.18 -19.21
CA LYS A 12 -3.36 -9.16 -18.46
C LYS A 12 -3.20 -8.28 -17.20
N PRO A 13 -4.01 -7.21 -17.03
CA PRO A 13 -4.01 -6.41 -15.81
C PRO A 13 -4.57 -7.22 -14.63
N ILE A 14 -4.11 -6.90 -13.42
CA ILE A 14 -4.61 -7.53 -12.19
C ILE A 14 -5.95 -6.89 -11.79
N PHE A 15 -5.95 -5.58 -11.55
CA PHE A 15 -7.16 -4.82 -11.24
C PHE A 15 -7.26 -3.52 -12.03
N SER A 16 -6.16 -2.77 -12.10
CA SER A 16 -6.11 -1.44 -12.71
C SER A 16 -5.82 -1.55 -14.20
N ARG A 17 -6.69 -0.94 -15.02
CA ARG A 17 -6.48 -0.81 -16.46
C ARG A 17 -5.52 0.33 -16.79
N ASP A 18 -5.47 1.35 -15.94
CA ASP A 18 -4.62 2.53 -16.08
C ASP A 18 -4.03 2.98 -14.73
N MET A 19 -3.09 3.92 -14.78
CA MET A 19 -2.46 4.46 -13.56
C MET A 19 -3.41 5.33 -12.71
N ASN A 20 -4.49 5.86 -13.29
CA ASN A 20 -5.43 6.70 -12.55
C ASN A 20 -6.25 5.88 -11.57
N GLU A 21 -6.69 4.70 -12.00
CA GLU A 21 -7.34 3.72 -11.14
C GLU A 21 -6.42 3.23 -10.02
N ALA A 22 -5.16 2.91 -10.36
CA ALA A 22 -4.16 2.50 -9.36
C ALA A 22 -3.95 3.60 -8.31
N LYS A 23 -3.78 4.86 -8.74
CA LYS A 23 -3.66 6.03 -7.84
C LYS A 23 -4.90 6.23 -6.96
N ARG A 24 -6.10 5.92 -7.46
CA ARG A 24 -7.35 5.99 -6.67
C ARG A 24 -7.31 4.95 -5.54
N ARG A 25 -7.00 3.69 -5.87
CA ARG A 25 -6.91 2.59 -4.91
C ARG A 25 -5.83 2.82 -3.85
N VAL A 26 -4.67 3.33 -4.24
CA VAL A 26 -3.60 3.72 -3.30
C VAL A 26 -4.08 4.80 -2.32
N ARG A 27 -4.79 5.83 -2.80
CA ARG A 27 -5.34 6.90 -1.94
C ARG A 27 -6.42 6.39 -0.98
N GLU A 28 -7.28 5.47 -1.43
CA GLU A 28 -8.27 4.83 -0.58
C GLU A 28 -7.60 4.03 0.53
N LEU A 29 -6.58 3.23 0.20
CA LEU A 29 -5.80 2.47 1.15
C LEU A 29 -5.09 3.38 2.17
N TYR A 30 -4.46 4.47 1.71
CA TYR A 30 -3.82 5.45 2.60
C TYR A 30 -4.81 6.06 3.59
N ARG A 31 -6.04 6.38 3.14
CA ARG A 31 -7.10 6.90 4.03
C ARG A 31 -7.55 5.87 5.07
N ALA A 32 -7.60 4.60 4.69
CA ALA A 32 -7.93 3.52 5.62
C ALA A 32 -6.85 3.39 6.71
N TRP A 33 -5.57 3.32 6.31
CA TRP A 33 -4.44 3.31 7.26
C TRP A 33 -4.45 4.52 8.18
N TYR A 34 -4.68 5.73 7.65
CA TYR A 34 -4.67 6.95 8.45
C TYR A 34 -5.72 6.95 9.58
N ARG A 35 -6.88 6.31 9.34
CA ARG A 35 -7.95 6.13 10.33
C ARG A 35 -7.65 5.02 11.33
N GLU A 36 -6.90 4.01 10.91
CA GLU A 36 -6.58 2.84 11.74
C GLU A 36 -5.44 3.10 12.72
N VAL A 37 -4.47 3.95 12.38
CA VAL A 37 -3.30 4.23 13.25
C VAL A 37 -3.67 4.57 14.71
N PRO A 38 -4.63 5.45 15.02
CA PRO A 38 -5.02 5.71 16.41
C PRO A 38 -5.54 4.47 17.14
N THR A 39 -6.35 3.65 16.45
CA THR A 39 -6.89 2.40 16.99
C THR A 39 -5.76 1.42 17.30
N THR A 40 -4.85 1.22 16.34
CA THR A 40 -3.68 0.35 16.49
C THR A 40 -2.78 0.79 17.66
N VAL A 41 -2.46 2.08 17.77
CA VAL A 41 -1.60 2.59 18.87
C VAL A 41 -2.20 2.29 20.24
N ASN A 42 -3.52 2.47 20.39
CA ASN A 42 -4.21 2.19 21.64
C ASN A 42 -4.31 0.68 21.93
N LEU A 43 -4.71 -0.10 20.92
CA LEU A 43 -4.96 -1.54 21.06
C LEU A 43 -3.69 -2.33 21.37
N PHE A 44 -2.57 -1.97 20.72
CA PHE A 44 -1.26 -2.60 20.95
C PHE A 44 -0.44 -1.92 22.06
N GLN A 45 -0.98 -0.86 22.69
CA GLN A 45 -0.34 -0.08 23.74
C GLN A 45 1.08 0.38 23.35
N LEU A 46 1.24 0.90 22.14
CA LEU A 46 2.56 1.25 21.60
C LEU A 46 3.15 2.48 22.29
N ASP A 47 4.47 2.49 22.50
CA ASP A 47 5.20 3.63 23.10
C ASP A 47 5.47 4.76 22.08
N ILE A 48 4.60 4.93 21.09
CA ILE A 48 4.72 5.93 20.03
C ILE A 48 3.49 6.83 20.00
N SER A 49 3.68 8.07 19.58
CA SER A 49 2.55 8.96 19.33
C SER A 49 1.81 8.58 18.04
N VAL A 50 0.51 8.84 18.00
CA VAL A 50 -0.32 8.70 16.78
C VAL A 50 0.26 9.48 15.60
N LYS A 51 0.88 10.64 15.88
CA LYS A 51 1.55 11.46 14.86
C LYS A 51 2.75 10.70 14.25
N GLN A 52 3.63 10.15 15.09
CA GLN A 52 4.77 9.33 14.62
C GLN A 52 4.31 8.13 13.81
N GLY A 53 3.23 7.45 14.24
CA GLY A 53 2.64 6.35 13.48
C GLY A 53 2.17 6.78 12.08
N ARG A 54 1.45 7.92 11.99
CA ARG A 54 1.00 8.47 10.70
C ARG A 54 2.15 8.92 9.80
N ASP A 55 3.18 9.53 10.38
CA ASP A 55 4.38 9.95 9.66
C ASP A 55 5.11 8.72 9.10
N LYS A 56 5.19 7.62 9.87
CA LYS A 56 5.79 6.37 9.41
C LYS A 56 4.98 5.69 8.31
N VAL A 57 3.66 5.68 8.41
CA VAL A 57 2.78 5.22 7.31
C VAL A 57 3.06 6.04 6.05
N ARG A 58 3.12 7.37 6.16
CA ARG A 58 3.44 8.24 5.02
C ARG A 58 4.80 7.92 4.40
N GLU A 59 5.83 7.73 5.22
CA GLU A 59 7.18 7.35 4.78
C GLU A 59 7.14 6.04 3.95
N MET A 60 6.43 5.02 4.43
CA MET A 60 6.30 3.73 3.75
C MET A 60 5.57 3.83 2.40
N PHE A 61 4.55 4.68 2.30
CA PHE A 61 3.90 4.96 1.02
C PHE A 61 4.83 5.71 0.05
N MET A 62 5.59 6.69 0.54
CA MET A 62 6.52 7.47 -0.27
C MET A 62 7.71 6.62 -0.78
N LYS A 63 8.15 5.63 -0.01
CA LYS A 63 9.22 4.70 -0.42
C LYS A 63 8.95 4.04 -1.78
N ASN A 64 7.69 3.75 -2.09
CA ASN A 64 7.28 3.09 -3.34
C ASN A 64 6.76 4.08 -4.41
N ALA A 65 6.91 5.39 -4.22
CA ALA A 65 6.35 6.40 -5.14
C ALA A 65 6.97 6.40 -6.55
N HIS A 66 8.15 5.78 -6.71
CA HIS A 66 8.87 5.69 -7.99
C HIS A 66 8.34 4.60 -8.92
N VAL A 67 7.40 3.76 -8.46
CA VAL A 67 6.85 2.64 -9.25
C VAL A 67 5.87 3.18 -10.30
N THR A 68 6.17 2.91 -11.57
CA THR A 68 5.37 3.37 -12.71
C THR A 68 4.47 2.29 -13.33
N ASP A 69 4.71 1.00 -13.02
CA ASP A 69 3.91 -0.11 -13.55
C ASP A 69 2.62 -0.32 -12.72
N PRO A 70 1.42 -0.19 -13.33
CA PRO A 70 0.15 -0.38 -12.63
C PRO A 70 0.01 -1.73 -11.93
N ARG A 71 0.58 -2.81 -12.51
CA ARG A 71 0.44 -4.17 -11.95
C ARG A 71 1.22 -4.32 -10.65
N VAL A 72 2.38 -3.68 -10.58
CA VAL A 72 3.20 -3.65 -9.37
C VAL A 72 2.51 -2.81 -8.30
N VAL A 73 1.91 -1.68 -8.68
CA VAL A 73 1.11 -0.86 -7.76
C VAL A 73 -0.09 -1.64 -7.22
N ASP A 74 -0.82 -2.36 -8.07
CA ASP A 74 -1.93 -3.22 -7.64
C ASP A 74 -1.47 -4.26 -6.62
N LEU A 75 -0.32 -4.91 -6.87
CA LEU A 75 0.23 -5.90 -5.94
C LEU A 75 0.62 -5.27 -4.59
N LEU A 76 1.19 -4.07 -4.60
CA LEU A 76 1.51 -3.32 -3.38
C LEU A 76 0.24 -2.93 -2.62
N VAL A 77 -0.83 -2.56 -3.32
CA VAL A 77 -2.13 -2.26 -2.71
C VAL A 77 -2.73 -3.52 -2.06
N ILE A 78 -2.65 -4.68 -2.73
CA ILE A 78 -3.13 -5.95 -2.16
C ILE A 78 -2.37 -6.27 -0.88
N LYS A 79 -1.02 -6.21 -0.91
CA LYS A 79 -0.18 -6.44 0.27
C LYS A 79 -0.54 -5.47 1.40
N GLY A 80 -0.70 -4.19 1.10
CA GLY A 80 -1.06 -3.19 2.10
C GLY A 80 -2.47 -3.35 2.66
N LYS A 81 -3.41 -3.97 1.92
CA LYS A 81 -4.73 -4.36 2.43
C LYS A 81 -4.64 -5.57 3.36
N MET A 82 -3.84 -6.58 3.01
CA MET A 82 -3.61 -7.75 3.87
C MET A 82 -3.00 -7.34 5.20
N GLU A 83 -1.95 -6.51 5.18
CA GLU A 83 -1.30 -5.99 6.38
C GLU A 83 -2.29 -5.19 7.27
N LEU A 84 -3.19 -4.43 6.65
CA LEU A 84 -4.21 -3.67 7.37
C LEU A 84 -5.22 -4.59 8.04
N GLU A 85 -5.70 -5.62 7.34
CA GLU A 85 -6.65 -6.60 7.86
C GLU A 85 -6.05 -7.40 9.03
N GLU A 86 -4.80 -7.86 8.90
CA GLU A 86 -4.06 -8.53 9.97
C GLU A 86 -3.88 -7.64 11.22
N THR A 87 -3.74 -6.32 11.01
CA THR A 87 -3.60 -5.34 12.10
C THR A 87 -4.94 -5.07 12.79
N ILE A 88 -6.01 -4.85 12.01
CA ILE A 88 -7.37 -4.59 12.52
C ILE A 88 -7.89 -5.79 13.33
N ASN A 89 -7.68 -7.01 12.81
CA ASN A 89 -8.15 -8.23 13.45
C ASN A 89 -7.24 -8.72 14.59
N VAL A 90 -6.17 -7.99 14.91
CA VAL A 90 -5.21 -8.34 15.98
C VAL A 90 -4.58 -9.72 15.76
N TRP A 91 -4.31 -10.07 14.51
CA TRP A 91 -3.57 -11.29 14.17
C TRP A 91 -2.05 -11.07 14.35
N LYS A 92 -1.61 -9.82 14.21
CA LYS A 92 -0.25 -9.39 14.56
C LYS A 92 -0.10 -9.20 16.06
N GLN A 93 1.13 -9.33 16.54
CA GLN A 93 1.52 -8.97 17.91
C GLN A 93 2.29 -7.64 17.91
N ARG A 94 2.48 -7.02 19.09
CA ARG A 94 3.25 -5.77 19.26
C ARG A 94 4.62 -5.79 18.56
N THR A 95 5.32 -6.93 18.59
CA THR A 95 6.63 -7.14 17.94
C THR A 95 6.61 -7.06 16.41
N HIS A 96 5.45 -7.22 15.77
CA HIS A 96 5.30 -7.13 14.33
C HIS A 96 4.94 -5.71 13.87
N VAL A 97 4.42 -4.89 14.81
CA VAL A 97 4.02 -3.50 14.57
C VAL A 97 5.16 -2.53 14.90
N MET A 98 5.97 -2.87 15.91
CA MET A 98 7.20 -2.17 16.30
C MET A 98 8.37 -2.58 15.41
#